data_AF-A0A3D1CGR6-F1
#
_entry.id   AF-A0A3D1CGR6-F1
#
_cell.length_a   1.000
_cell.length_b   1.000
_cell.length_c   1.000
_cell.angle_alpha   90.00
_cell.angle_beta   90.00
_cell.angle_gamma   90.00
#
_symmetry.space_group_name_H-M   'P 1'
#
loop_
_entity.id
_entity.type
_entity.pdbx_description
1 polymer ?
#
loop_
_entity_poly.entity_id
_entity_poly.type
_entity_poly.pdbx_seq_one_letter_code
_entity_poly.pdbx_strand_id
1 'polypeptide(L)'
;MSKLPTYTATTLMASFIGTFSMTAAAAEQDSFIEALTGGKVSFSARARYESVEQDNDLKDADAFTVRSTLGYETGRLNGFGAFLEFENVTDLGGDNYNSTTNGETEYSVVADPDGTEVNQAYLSYQGFDTVAKFGRQQITYRDAPFHRYIGNVLWRQNHQTFDAFSIQNTSLPDTRLSYAFVNKINTIFGDDRDAGIIRNGVIDVEAHLLNAQYSGLP
;
A
#
# COMPACT_ATOMS: atom_id res chain seq x y z
N MET A 1 -65.29 60.99 -4.79
CA MET A 1 -65.35 59.71 -5.55
C MET A 1 -63.93 59.46 -6.06
N SER A 2 -63.19 58.37 -5.84
CA SER A 2 -63.46 56.98 -5.41
C SER A 2 -62.21 56.37 -4.73
N LYS A 3 -62.34 55.80 -3.51
CA LYS A 3 -62.18 54.38 -3.12
C LYS A 3 -60.76 53.76 -3.21
N LEU A 4 -60.22 53.39 -2.04
CA LEU A 4 -59.12 52.44 -1.81
C LEU A 4 -59.57 50.99 -2.09
N PRO A 5 -58.64 50.05 -2.40
CA PRO A 5 -58.41 48.96 -1.44
C PRO A 5 -56.96 48.43 -1.32
N THR A 6 -56.75 47.81 -0.17
CA THR A 6 -55.63 46.99 0.35
C THR A 6 -55.35 45.73 -0.47
N TYR A 7 -54.08 45.34 -0.63
CA TYR A 7 -53.66 43.93 -0.68
C TYR A 7 -52.34 43.70 0.04
N THR A 8 -52.46 43.12 1.23
CA THR A 8 -51.50 42.24 1.89
C THR A 8 -51.17 41.05 0.98
N ALA A 9 -49.89 40.66 0.90
CA ALA A 9 -49.38 39.29 0.71
C ALA A 9 -48.17 39.23 -0.23
N THR A 10 -46.95 39.39 0.28
CA THR A 10 -45.78 38.68 -0.28
C THR A 10 -44.62 38.63 0.73
N THR A 11 -44.80 37.90 1.84
CA THR A 11 -43.68 37.45 2.67
C THR A 11 -43.75 35.94 2.79
N LEU A 12 -43.48 35.23 1.71
CA LEU A 12 -43.45 33.76 1.72
C LEU A 12 -42.63 33.20 0.55
N MET A 13 -41.38 33.66 0.40
CA MET A 13 -40.44 32.99 -0.52
C MET A 13 -38.98 33.40 -0.26
N ALA A 14 -38.45 33.13 0.93
CA ALA A 14 -37.00 33.27 1.16
C ALA A 14 -36.39 32.28 2.17
N SER A 15 -37.18 31.39 2.78
CA SER A 15 -36.71 30.63 3.96
C SER A 15 -36.68 29.11 3.79
N PHE A 16 -36.65 28.59 2.55
CA PHE A 16 -36.66 27.14 2.31
C PHE A 16 -35.43 26.56 1.61
N ILE A 17 -34.42 27.38 1.29
CA ILE A 17 -33.19 26.90 0.61
C ILE A 17 -32.04 26.64 1.60
N GLY A 18 -32.11 27.14 2.84
CA GLY A 18 -31.01 27.01 3.82
C GLY A 18 -30.99 25.69 4.62
N THR A 19 -32.12 24.99 4.75
CA THR A 19 -32.22 23.81 5.63
C THR A 19 -31.92 22.48 4.94
N PHE A 20 -31.89 22.43 3.61
CA PHE A 20 -31.56 21.18 2.87
C PHE A 20 -30.05 20.95 2.69
N SER A 21 -29.24 22.02 2.73
CA SER A 21 -27.78 21.91 2.57
C SER A 21 -27.07 21.50 3.87
N MET A 22 -27.62 21.84 5.04
CA MET A 22 -27.03 21.45 6.32
C MET A 22 -27.27 19.97 6.69
N THR A 23 -28.39 19.38 6.27
CA THR A 23 -28.69 17.96 6.54
C THR A 23 -27.88 17.02 5.65
N ALA A 24 -27.68 17.37 4.38
CA ALA A 24 -26.81 16.61 3.47
C ALA A 24 -25.35 16.62 3.93
N ALA A 25 -24.84 17.78 4.38
CA ALA A 25 -23.48 17.90 4.91
C ALA A 25 -23.28 17.07 6.20
N ALA A 26 -24.28 17.04 7.09
CA ALA A 26 -24.22 16.22 8.30
C ALA A 26 -24.24 14.71 7.98
N ALA A 27 -25.10 14.25 7.06
CA ALA A 27 -25.16 12.85 6.66
C ALA A 27 -23.89 12.38 5.92
N GLU A 28 -23.30 13.24 5.08
CA GLU A 28 -22.01 12.93 4.45
C GLU A 28 -20.88 12.88 5.48
N GLN A 29 -20.86 13.78 6.45
CA GLN A 29 -19.90 13.76 7.55
C GLN A 29 -20.00 12.47 8.37
N ASP A 30 -21.20 12.01 8.70
CA ASP A 30 -21.41 10.76 9.42
C ASP A 30 -20.91 9.56 8.61
N SER A 31 -21.21 9.50 7.31
CA SER A 31 -20.72 8.43 6.43
C SER A 31 -19.19 8.41 6.27
N PHE A 32 -18.56 9.59 6.28
CA PHE A 32 -17.10 9.71 6.23
C PHE A 32 -16.47 9.20 7.54
N ILE A 33 -17.00 9.58 8.70
CA ILE A 33 -16.50 9.10 10.00
C ILE A 33 -16.73 7.60 10.14
N GLU A 34 -17.87 7.08 9.69
CA GLU A 34 -18.15 5.65 9.67
C GLU A 34 -17.14 4.90 8.78
N ALA A 35 -16.88 5.38 7.56
CA ALA A 35 -15.87 4.79 6.70
C ALA A 35 -14.46 4.87 7.34
N LEU A 36 -14.13 5.98 8.00
CA LEU A 36 -12.82 6.15 8.62
C LEU A 36 -12.63 5.30 9.88
N THR A 37 -13.69 5.02 10.65
CA THR A 37 -13.60 4.32 11.94
C THR A 37 -13.99 2.84 11.85
N GLY A 38 -14.90 2.50 10.94
CA GLY A 38 -15.37 1.14 10.66
C GLY A 38 -14.42 0.29 9.81
N GLY A 39 -13.17 0.73 9.64
CA GLY A 39 -12.13 0.01 8.92
C GLY A 39 -11.63 -1.25 9.64
N LYS A 40 -10.60 -1.87 9.06
CA LYS A 40 -10.00 -3.12 9.51
C LYS A 40 -8.56 -2.88 9.97
N VAL A 41 -8.24 -3.39 11.16
CA VAL A 41 -6.86 -3.50 11.64
C VAL A 41 -6.29 -4.84 11.18
N SER A 42 -5.03 -4.84 10.76
CA SER A 42 -4.27 -6.04 10.41
C SER A 42 -2.94 -6.06 11.17
N PHE A 43 -2.52 -7.25 11.58
CA PHE A 43 -1.25 -7.47 12.25
C PHE A 43 -0.62 -8.78 11.77
N SER A 44 0.69 -8.79 11.61
CA SER A 44 1.47 -9.98 11.30
C SER A 44 2.77 -10.00 12.09
N ALA A 45 3.25 -11.19 12.44
CA ALA A 45 4.59 -11.37 12.98
C ALA A 45 5.24 -12.62 12.37
N ARG A 46 6.51 -12.52 11.99
CA ARG A 46 7.28 -13.62 11.39
C ARG A 46 8.69 -13.67 11.99
N ALA A 47 8.93 -14.69 12.81
CA ALA A 47 10.29 -15.06 13.19
C ALA A 47 10.96 -15.87 12.08
N ARG A 48 12.25 -15.64 11.85
CA ARG A 48 13.04 -16.30 10.82
C ARG A 48 14.45 -16.57 11.34
N TYR A 49 14.92 -17.78 11.08
CA TYR A 49 16.33 -18.14 11.20
C TYR A 49 16.85 -18.48 9.80
N GLU A 50 17.93 -17.85 9.35
CA GLU A 50 18.64 -18.14 8.10
C GLU A 50 20.11 -18.36 8.43
N SER A 51 20.66 -19.51 8.00
CA SER A 51 22.10 -19.80 8.09
C SER A 51 22.68 -19.91 6.69
N VAL A 52 23.86 -19.34 6.48
CA VAL A 52 24.55 -19.31 5.18
C VAL A 52 26.02 -19.67 5.36
N GLU A 53 26.42 -20.79 4.76
CA GLU A 53 27.80 -21.26 4.65
C GLU A 53 28.22 -21.19 3.18
N GLN A 54 29.43 -20.68 2.91
CA GLN A 54 29.98 -20.54 1.56
C GLN A 54 31.44 -20.99 1.53
N ASP A 55 31.86 -21.58 0.41
CA ASP A 55 33.26 -21.94 0.18
C ASP A 55 34.07 -20.70 -0.24
N ASN A 56 34.35 -19.82 0.73
CA ASN A 56 35.14 -18.59 0.58
C ASN A 56 35.75 -18.12 1.93
N ASP A 57 36.38 -16.95 1.95
CA ASP A 57 37.04 -16.39 3.16
C ASP A 57 36.07 -15.73 4.16
N LEU A 58 34.76 -15.68 3.88
CA LEU A 58 33.78 -15.07 4.77
C LEU A 58 33.43 -16.03 5.92
N LYS A 59 33.03 -15.46 7.06
CA LYS A 59 32.43 -16.21 8.16
C LYS A 59 31.03 -16.68 7.78
N ASP A 60 30.64 -17.84 8.30
CA ASP A 60 29.26 -18.33 8.21
C ASP A 60 28.32 -17.33 8.87
N ALA A 61 27.17 -17.11 8.24
CA ALA A 61 26.16 -16.20 8.76
C ALA A 61 25.07 -16.96 9.51
N ASP A 62 24.65 -16.41 10.65
CA ASP A 62 23.50 -16.85 11.43
C ASP A 62 22.62 -15.63 11.74
N ALA A 63 21.49 -15.53 11.04
CA ALA A 63 20.54 -14.44 11.22
C ALA A 63 19.30 -14.94 11.95
N PHE A 64 18.94 -14.33 13.09
CA PHE A 64 17.70 -14.61 13.79
C PHE A 64 16.83 -13.36 13.87
N THR A 65 15.96 -13.16 12.89
CA THR A 65 15.21 -11.91 12.72
C THR A 65 13.72 -12.10 13.00
N VAL A 66 13.07 -11.04 13.47
CA VAL A 66 11.62 -10.95 13.62
C VAL A 66 11.09 -9.78 12.82
N ARG A 67 10.14 -10.05 11.93
CA ARG A 67 9.32 -9.04 11.27
C ARG A 67 7.99 -8.89 11.99
N SER A 68 7.50 -7.67 12.12
CA SER A 68 6.12 -7.38 12.51
C SER A 68 5.48 -6.35 11.58
N THR A 69 4.16 -6.43 11.37
CA THR A 69 3.40 -5.38 10.67
C THR A 69 2.19 -4.95 11.47
N LEU A 70 1.81 -3.70 11.30
CA LEU A 70 0.55 -3.15 11.79
C LEU A 70 -0.05 -2.26 10.71
N GLY A 71 -1.24 -2.64 10.24
CA GLY A 71 -1.94 -1.94 9.17
C GLY A 71 -3.38 -1.59 9.51
N TYR A 72 -3.87 -0.52 8.88
CA TYR A 72 -5.25 -0.08 8.93
C TYR A 72 -5.80 0.20 7.54
N GLU A 73 -6.90 -0.46 7.17
CA GLU A 73 -7.67 -0.20 5.96
C GLU A 73 -8.98 0.48 6.34
N THR A 74 -9.29 1.64 5.78
CA THR A 74 -10.58 2.29 6.02
C THR A 74 -11.73 1.46 5.41
N GLY A 75 -12.94 1.68 5.89
CA GLY A 75 -14.14 1.37 5.13
C GLY A 75 -14.18 2.13 3.79
N ARG A 76 -15.16 1.79 2.95
CA ARG A 76 -15.33 2.45 1.65
C ARG A 76 -16.39 3.54 1.71
N LEU A 77 -16.04 4.74 1.24
CA LEU A 77 -16.98 5.84 0.99
C LEU A 77 -17.12 6.04 -0.52
N ASN A 78 -18.30 5.74 -1.08
CA ASN A 78 -18.56 5.84 -2.53
C ASN A 78 -17.52 5.12 -3.40
N GLY A 79 -17.01 3.98 -2.92
CA GLY A 79 -15.96 3.19 -3.57
C GLY A 79 -14.53 3.57 -3.18
N PHE A 80 -14.30 4.75 -2.60
CA PHE A 80 -12.98 5.19 -2.15
C PHE A 80 -12.61 4.60 -0.79
N GLY A 81 -11.34 4.26 -0.61
CA GLY A 81 -10.78 3.85 0.69
C GLY A 81 -9.29 4.14 0.76
N ALA A 82 -8.70 4.05 1.95
CA ALA A 82 -7.28 4.25 2.19
C ALA A 82 -6.67 3.09 2.98
N PHE A 83 -5.38 2.86 2.81
CA PHE A 83 -4.62 1.87 3.56
C PHE A 83 -3.29 2.45 4.01
N LEU A 84 -2.90 2.15 5.25
CA LEU A 84 -1.58 2.46 5.82
C LEU A 84 -1.09 1.23 6.57
N GLU A 85 0.16 0.82 6.33
CA GLU A 85 0.82 -0.28 7.02
C GLU A 85 2.27 0.09 7.33
N PHE A 86 2.66 -0.13 8.58
CA PHE A 86 4.05 -0.06 9.03
C PHE A 86 4.62 -1.47 9.11
N GLU A 87 5.91 -1.63 8.80
CA GLU A 87 6.66 -2.83 9.13
C GLU A 87 7.87 -2.52 10.01
N ASN A 88 8.25 -3.49 10.85
CA ASN A 88 9.46 -3.45 11.64
C ASN A 88 10.20 -4.78 11.53
N VAL A 89 11.50 -4.73 11.25
CA VAL A 89 12.43 -5.87 11.30
C VAL A 89 13.44 -5.63 12.41
N THR A 90 13.70 -6.67 13.19
CA THR A 90 14.66 -6.64 14.30
C THR A 90 15.44 -7.95 14.35
N ASP A 91 16.76 -7.83 14.48
CA ASP A 91 17.65 -8.94 14.78
C ASP A 91 17.65 -9.24 16.28
N LEU A 92 17.57 -10.53 16.58
CA LEU A 92 17.64 -11.07 17.93
C LEU A 92 18.94 -11.87 18.16
N GLY A 93 19.75 -12.07 17.10
CA GLY A 93 20.93 -12.93 17.08
C GLY A 93 22.28 -12.24 17.35
N GLY A 94 22.32 -10.92 17.40
CA GLY A 94 23.54 -10.15 17.70
C GLY A 94 24.44 -9.92 16.48
N ASP A 95 23.83 -9.68 15.32
CA ASP A 95 24.49 -9.24 14.08
C ASP A 95 25.55 -10.20 13.51
N ASN A 96 25.38 -11.51 13.67
CA ASN A 96 26.28 -12.53 13.09
C ASN A 96 26.04 -12.76 11.58
N TYR A 97 25.70 -11.71 10.83
CA TYR A 97 25.45 -11.78 9.39
C TYR A 97 25.58 -10.39 8.76
N ASN A 98 25.91 -10.35 7.46
CA ASN A 98 25.94 -9.10 6.72
C ASN A 98 24.54 -8.75 6.20
N SER A 99 23.89 -7.74 6.79
CA SER A 99 22.58 -7.23 6.36
C SER A 99 22.63 -6.30 5.15
N THR A 100 23.84 -6.04 4.64
CA THR A 100 24.22 -5.03 3.64
C THR A 100 24.21 -3.58 4.14
N THR A 101 23.76 -3.33 5.38
CA THR A 101 23.73 -1.99 6.01
C THR A 101 24.30 -1.96 7.43
N ASN A 102 24.43 -3.08 8.13
CA ASN A 102 24.95 -3.15 9.51
C ASN A 102 26.49 -3.09 9.63
N GLY A 103 27.22 -3.15 8.50
CA GLY A 103 28.69 -3.06 8.48
C GLY A 103 29.42 -4.39 8.73
N GLU A 104 28.71 -5.49 8.92
CA GLU A 104 29.25 -6.83 9.22
C GLU A 104 29.81 -7.54 7.98
N THR A 105 30.73 -6.87 7.27
CA THR A 105 31.25 -7.30 5.96
C THR A 105 32.12 -8.56 5.99
N GLU A 106 32.53 -9.03 7.17
CA GLU A 106 33.27 -10.28 7.34
C GLU A 106 32.37 -11.53 7.27
N TYR A 107 31.06 -11.36 7.36
CA TYR A 107 30.08 -12.45 7.35
C TYR A 107 29.43 -12.64 5.97
N SER A 108 28.95 -13.86 5.72
CA SER A 108 28.06 -14.16 4.60
C SER A 108 26.78 -13.29 4.63
N VAL A 109 26.19 -13.04 3.46
CA VAL A 109 25.08 -12.10 3.32
C VAL A 109 23.74 -12.75 3.65
N VAL A 110 23.02 -12.15 4.59
CA VAL A 110 21.58 -12.33 4.78
C VAL A 110 20.95 -10.94 4.74
N ALA A 111 20.39 -10.56 3.59
CA ALA A 111 19.89 -9.20 3.34
C ALA A 111 18.53 -8.90 4.01
N ASP A 112 18.48 -8.97 5.34
CA ASP A 112 17.35 -8.57 6.19
C ASP A 112 17.80 -7.48 7.16
N PRO A 113 17.94 -6.22 6.72
CA PRO A 113 18.34 -5.15 7.61
C PRO A 113 17.24 -4.77 8.59
N ASP A 114 17.66 -4.41 9.80
CA ASP A 114 16.80 -3.89 10.85
C ASP A 114 16.25 -2.51 10.50
N GLY A 115 15.03 -2.23 10.92
CA GLY A 115 14.40 -0.93 10.67
C GLY A 115 12.89 -0.94 10.89
N THR A 116 12.33 0.25 11.07
CA THR A 116 10.88 0.49 11.06
C THR A 116 10.56 1.44 9.91
N GLU A 117 9.67 1.05 9.02
CA GLU A 117 9.31 1.85 7.85
C GLU A 117 7.81 1.76 7.49
N VAL A 118 7.37 2.64 6.58
CA VAL A 118 6.06 2.55 5.94
C VAL A 118 6.13 1.54 4.80
N ASN A 119 5.55 0.35 5.00
CA ASN A 119 5.47 -0.70 4.00
C ASN A 119 4.45 -0.33 2.90
N GLN A 120 3.25 0.11 3.27
CA GLN A 120 2.21 0.49 2.30
C GLN A 120 1.46 1.73 2.76
N ALA A 121 1.15 2.63 1.83
CA ALA A 121 0.36 3.83 2.06
C ALA A 121 -0.30 4.26 0.74
N TYR A 122 -1.60 4.00 0.58
CA TYR A 122 -2.30 4.31 -0.66
C TYR A 122 -3.74 4.73 -0.46
N LEU A 123 -4.24 5.49 -1.44
CA LEU A 123 -5.67 5.65 -1.71
C LEU A 123 -6.11 4.61 -2.74
N SER A 124 -7.35 4.15 -2.64
CA SER A 124 -7.93 3.19 -3.57
C SER A 124 -9.34 3.59 -3.98
N TYR A 125 -9.74 3.15 -5.16
CA TYR A 125 -11.12 3.21 -5.64
C TYR A 125 -11.54 1.82 -6.13
N GLN A 126 -12.76 1.40 -5.80
CA GLN A 126 -13.35 0.15 -6.27
C GLN A 126 -14.75 0.41 -6.83
N GLY A 127 -14.96 0.07 -8.09
CA GLY A 127 -16.24 0.21 -8.79
C GLY A 127 -16.12 -0.31 -10.23
N PHE A 128 -17.25 -0.71 -10.84
CA PHE A 128 -17.28 -1.17 -12.25
C PHE A 128 -16.26 -2.29 -12.56
N ASP A 129 -16.19 -3.32 -11.71
CA ASP A 129 -15.21 -4.42 -11.80
C ASP A 129 -13.75 -3.96 -11.88
N THR A 130 -13.49 -2.76 -11.38
CA THR A 130 -12.19 -2.08 -11.46
C THR A 130 -11.72 -1.70 -10.08
N VAL A 131 -10.44 -1.92 -9.82
CA VAL A 131 -9.74 -1.43 -8.64
C VAL A 131 -8.59 -0.55 -9.10
N ALA A 132 -8.55 0.69 -8.63
CA ALA A 132 -7.41 1.58 -8.83
C ALA A 132 -6.75 1.89 -7.48
N LYS A 133 -5.42 2.06 -7.47
CA LYS A 133 -4.66 2.48 -6.28
C LYS A 133 -3.66 3.55 -6.65
N PHE A 134 -3.46 4.51 -5.75
CA PHE A 134 -2.46 5.56 -5.87
C PHE A 134 -1.68 5.71 -4.56
N GLY A 135 -0.37 5.54 -4.64
CA GLY A 135 0.54 5.59 -3.48
C GLY A 135 1.46 4.37 -3.42
N ARG A 136 2.10 4.18 -2.26
CA ARG A 136 3.00 3.06 -1.97
C ARG A 136 2.20 1.79 -1.77
N GLN A 137 2.47 0.77 -2.56
CA GLN A 137 1.71 -0.47 -2.59
C GLN A 137 2.58 -1.65 -3.02
N GLN A 138 2.17 -2.86 -2.65
CA GLN A 138 2.74 -4.06 -3.27
C GLN A 138 2.04 -4.33 -4.61
N ILE A 139 2.83 -4.68 -5.63
CA ILE A 139 2.35 -5.06 -6.96
C ILE A 139 2.86 -6.46 -7.27
N THR A 140 1.94 -7.40 -7.39
CA THR A 140 2.17 -8.76 -7.89
C THR A 140 1.11 -9.07 -8.93
N TYR A 141 1.49 -9.77 -10.01
CA TYR A 141 0.52 -10.23 -11.00
C TYR A 141 0.18 -11.71 -10.87
N ARG A 142 0.94 -12.46 -10.09
CA ARG A 142 0.62 -13.86 -9.77
C ARG A 142 0.90 -14.05 -8.30
N ASP A 143 0.43 -15.14 -7.72
CA ASP A 143 0.78 -15.52 -6.37
C ASP A 143 2.13 -16.26 -6.34
N ALA A 144 2.77 -16.25 -5.18
CA ALA A 144 4.00 -17.02 -4.96
C ALA A 144 3.71 -18.52 -5.07
N PRO A 145 4.64 -19.34 -5.60
CA PRO A 145 6.01 -19.00 -6.02
C PRO A 145 6.10 -18.53 -7.49
N PHE A 146 5.00 -18.20 -8.16
CA PHE A 146 4.95 -17.97 -9.60
C PHE A 146 5.08 -16.50 -10.03
N HIS A 147 5.50 -15.62 -9.11
CA HIS A 147 5.84 -14.23 -9.44
C HIS A 147 6.86 -14.23 -10.58
N ARG A 148 6.64 -13.41 -11.61
CA ARG A 148 7.60 -13.22 -12.70
C ARG A 148 7.70 -11.74 -13.03
N TYR A 149 8.93 -11.26 -13.14
CA TYR A 149 9.33 -9.87 -13.43
C TYR A 149 9.03 -8.85 -12.32
N ILE A 150 7.81 -8.88 -11.75
CA ILE A 150 7.41 -8.01 -10.66
C ILE A 150 7.04 -8.83 -9.42
N GLY A 151 7.46 -8.37 -8.26
CA GLY A 151 7.12 -9.00 -7.00
C GLY A 151 7.68 -8.25 -5.79
N ASN A 152 7.31 -8.76 -4.62
CA ASN A 152 7.60 -8.20 -3.30
C ASN A 152 8.70 -8.98 -2.53
N VAL A 153 9.31 -10.00 -3.15
CA VAL A 153 10.43 -10.79 -2.59
C VAL A 153 10.12 -11.36 -1.20
N LEU A 154 9.02 -12.10 -1.07
CA LEU A 154 8.51 -12.66 0.19
C LEU A 154 9.51 -13.51 1.02
N TRP A 155 10.62 -13.95 0.42
CA TRP A 155 11.67 -14.67 1.15
C TRP A 155 12.31 -13.80 2.23
N ARG A 156 12.59 -12.53 1.92
CA ARG A 156 13.24 -11.57 2.84
C ARG A 156 12.24 -11.03 3.85
N GLN A 157 12.74 -10.44 4.94
CA GLN A 157 11.86 -9.85 5.96
C GLN A 157 11.25 -8.54 5.48
N ASN A 158 12.05 -7.62 4.92
CA ASN A 158 11.51 -6.41 4.31
C ASN A 158 10.89 -6.74 2.96
N HIS A 159 9.71 -6.17 2.70
CA HIS A 159 9.00 -6.41 1.44
C HIS A 159 9.26 -5.30 0.44
N GLN A 160 9.60 -5.68 -0.80
CA GLN A 160 9.71 -4.71 -1.88
C GLN A 160 8.33 -4.13 -2.21
N THR A 161 8.24 -2.79 -2.23
CA THR A 161 7.02 -2.05 -2.56
C THR A 161 7.27 -1.02 -3.65
N PHE A 162 6.18 -0.46 -4.19
CA PHE A 162 6.21 0.42 -5.34
C PHE A 162 5.38 1.67 -5.06
N ASP A 163 5.94 2.84 -5.29
CA ASP A 163 5.15 4.06 -5.38
C ASP A 163 4.60 4.11 -6.81
N ALA A 164 3.27 4.02 -6.91
CA ALA A 164 2.63 3.76 -8.21
C ALA A 164 1.20 4.26 -8.28
N PHE A 165 0.76 4.51 -9.52
CA PHE A 165 -0.64 4.40 -9.89
C PHE A 165 -0.87 3.02 -10.51
N SER A 166 -1.84 2.26 -10.01
CA SER A 166 -2.21 0.96 -10.56
C SER A 166 -3.71 0.87 -10.82
N ILE A 167 -4.08 0.11 -11.83
CA ILE A 167 -5.47 -0.21 -12.17
C ILE A 167 -5.57 -1.67 -12.57
N GLN A 168 -6.60 -2.35 -12.08
CA GLN A 168 -6.95 -3.71 -12.42
C GLN A 168 -8.42 -3.76 -12.80
N ASN A 169 -8.76 -4.42 -13.90
CA ASN A 169 -10.13 -4.64 -14.35
C ASN A 169 -10.40 -6.13 -14.58
N THR A 170 -11.59 -6.57 -14.16
CA THR A 170 -12.08 -7.95 -14.33
C THR A 170 -13.48 -8.00 -14.96
N SER A 171 -13.83 -7.01 -15.77
CA SER A 171 -15.15 -6.93 -16.43
C SER A 171 -15.34 -7.98 -17.53
N LEU A 172 -14.24 -8.54 -18.05
CA LEU A 172 -14.26 -9.60 -19.06
C LEU A 172 -14.24 -10.98 -18.39
N PRO A 173 -15.03 -11.96 -18.87
CA PRO A 173 -15.03 -13.32 -18.33
C PRO A 173 -13.64 -13.95 -18.30
N ASP A 174 -13.32 -14.60 -17.18
CA ASP A 174 -12.06 -15.31 -16.93
C ASP A 174 -10.80 -14.49 -17.21
N THR A 175 -10.91 -13.16 -17.23
CA THR A 175 -9.84 -12.27 -17.69
C THR A 175 -9.54 -11.21 -16.64
N ARG A 176 -8.27 -11.03 -16.31
CA ARG A 176 -7.78 -9.93 -15.49
C ARG A 176 -6.80 -9.10 -16.31
N LEU A 177 -7.12 -7.82 -16.49
CA LEU A 177 -6.25 -6.85 -17.13
C LEU A 177 -5.70 -5.92 -16.06
N SER A 178 -4.39 -5.71 -16.06
CA SER A 178 -3.72 -4.84 -15.10
C SER A 178 -2.74 -3.91 -15.80
N TYR A 179 -2.70 -2.67 -15.31
CA TYR A 179 -1.73 -1.66 -15.69
C TYR A 179 -1.19 -0.97 -14.45
N ALA A 180 0.09 -0.64 -14.43
CA ALA A 180 0.65 0.25 -13.42
C ALA A 180 1.71 1.19 -14.03
N PHE A 181 1.68 2.44 -13.60
CA PHE A 181 2.80 3.37 -13.73
C PHE A 181 3.53 3.43 -12.39
N VAL A 182 4.81 3.06 -12.39
CA VAL A 182 5.66 3.00 -11.21
C VAL A 182 6.72 4.08 -11.35
N ASN A 183 6.87 4.92 -10.32
CA ASN A 183 7.91 5.94 -10.26
C ASN A 183 9.01 5.67 -9.23
N LYS A 184 8.75 4.81 -8.22
CA LYS A 184 9.77 4.38 -7.27
C LYS A 184 9.63 2.91 -6.92
N ILE A 185 10.77 2.27 -6.68
CA ILE A 185 10.89 0.93 -6.10
C ILE A 185 11.53 1.10 -4.72
N ASN A 186 10.82 0.75 -3.66
CA ASN A 186 11.35 0.67 -2.30
C ASN A 186 11.88 -0.76 -2.12
N THR A 187 13.19 -0.91 -1.98
CA THR A 187 13.88 -2.20 -2.07
C THR A 187 13.79 -2.99 -0.76
N ILE A 188 14.13 -4.27 -0.82
CA ILE A 188 14.24 -5.14 0.38
C ILE A 188 15.39 -4.75 1.34
N PHE A 189 16.25 -3.81 0.96
CA PHE A 189 17.46 -3.49 1.70
C PHE A 189 17.24 -2.43 2.79
N GLY A 190 15.98 -2.12 3.10
CA GLY A 190 15.59 -1.13 4.08
C GLY A 190 15.99 0.29 3.71
N ASP A 191 15.56 1.24 4.53
CA ASP A 191 16.05 2.61 4.51
C ASP A 191 17.58 2.62 4.79
N ASP A 192 18.29 3.67 4.37
CA ASP A 192 19.75 3.85 4.52
C ASP A 192 20.68 3.03 3.60
N ARG A 193 20.13 2.22 2.69
CA ARG A 193 20.95 1.53 1.67
C ARG A 193 21.36 2.46 0.52
N ASP A 194 22.66 2.73 0.41
CA ASP A 194 23.27 3.37 -0.77
C ASP A 194 24.20 2.42 -1.56
N ALA A 195 23.76 1.95 -2.73
CA ALA A 195 24.62 1.23 -3.68
C ALA A 195 24.13 1.26 -5.11
N GLY A 196 25.06 1.42 -6.05
CA GLY A 196 24.72 1.45 -7.48
C GLY A 196 23.68 2.54 -7.74
N ILE A 197 22.49 2.17 -8.21
CA ILE A 197 21.36 3.06 -8.46
C ILE A 197 20.42 3.25 -7.25
N ILE A 198 20.62 2.50 -6.16
CA ILE A 198 19.80 2.55 -4.94
C ILE A 198 20.27 3.72 -4.09
N ARG A 199 19.36 4.62 -3.72
CA ARG A 199 19.60 5.74 -2.81
C ARG A 199 18.61 5.70 -1.65
N ASN A 200 19.10 5.64 -0.43
CA ASN A 200 18.27 5.49 0.79
C ASN A 200 17.24 4.35 0.64
N GLY A 201 17.65 3.18 0.16
CA GLY A 201 16.73 2.04 -0.03
C GLY A 201 15.79 2.15 -1.24
N VAL A 202 15.83 3.24 -2.00
CA VAL A 202 14.90 3.53 -3.09
C VAL A 202 15.60 3.57 -4.45
N ILE A 203 14.89 3.12 -5.49
CA ILE A 203 15.28 3.31 -6.89
C ILE A 203 14.22 4.17 -7.59
N ASP A 204 14.62 5.33 -8.11
CA ASP A 204 13.76 6.14 -8.98
C ASP A 204 13.69 5.51 -10.37
N VAL A 205 12.47 5.38 -10.91
CA VAL A 205 12.20 4.75 -12.20
C VAL A 205 11.09 5.47 -12.95
N GLU A 206 10.96 5.21 -14.24
CA GLU A 206 9.77 5.51 -15.02
C GLU A 206 9.34 4.23 -15.74
N ALA A 207 8.49 3.44 -15.08
CA ALA A 207 8.14 2.11 -15.57
C ALA A 207 6.64 1.97 -15.82
N HIS A 208 6.31 1.41 -16.98
CA HIS A 208 4.95 1.00 -17.34
C HIS A 208 4.86 -0.52 -17.30
N LEU A 209 3.99 -1.03 -16.44
CA LEU A 209 3.71 -2.46 -16.30
C LEU A 209 2.36 -2.75 -16.95
N LEU A 210 2.35 -3.71 -17.89
CA LEU A 210 1.13 -4.22 -18.50
C LEU A 210 1.05 -5.73 -18.26
N ASN A 211 -0.11 -6.20 -17.82
CA ASN A 211 -0.35 -7.61 -17.61
C ASN A 211 -1.78 -8.01 -18.03
N ALA A 212 -1.90 -9.15 -18.68
CA ALA A 212 -3.16 -9.78 -19.01
C ALA A 212 -3.11 -11.24 -18.58
N GLN A 213 -4.14 -11.69 -17.87
CA GLN A 213 -4.30 -13.08 -17.43
C GLN A 213 -5.63 -13.59 -17.93
N TYR A 214 -5.62 -14.82 -18.43
CA TYR A 214 -6.82 -15.54 -18.85
C TYR A 214 -6.83 -16.93 -18.22
N SER A 215 -7.93 -17.29 -17.55
CA SER A 215 -8.10 -18.57 -16.84
C SER A 215 -9.23 -19.44 -17.40
N GLY A 216 -9.77 -19.13 -18.58
CA GLY A 216 -10.88 -19.87 -19.18
C GLY A 216 -10.46 -21.13 -19.97
N LEU A 217 -9.18 -21.51 -19.90
CA LEU A 217 -8.69 -22.77 -20.48
C LEU A 217 -8.68 -23.88 -19.41
N PRO A 218 -9.02 -25.13 -19.78
CA PRO A 218 -8.98 -26.28 -18.87
C PRO A 218 -7.56 -26.65 -18.41
#